data_AF-A0A158FQ98-F1
#
_entry.id   AF-A0A158FQ98-F1
#
_cell.length_a   1.000
_cell.length_b   1.000
_cell.length_c   1.000
_cell.angle_alpha   90.00
_cell.angle_beta   90.00
_cell.angle_gamma   90.00
#
_symmetry.space_group_name_H-M   'P 1'
#
loop_
_entity.id
_entity.type
_entity.pdbx_description
1 polymer ?
#
loop_
_entity_poly.entity_id
_entity_poly.type
_entity_poly.pdbx_seq_one_letter_code
_entity_poly.pdbx_strand_id
1 'polypeptide(L)'
;MLWSTVELRKPLSSLTHEDLLGYQHFLADPQPAARWVMRGRKVARAEPEWRPFAGPLSPASQRQAFVILNTLFAWLVTAGYLAGNPLSLSRQRARKAKPRVARYLEDDLWQALKHSVEAMPRETAREQEHHARVRWLISLLYLMGLRISEVVTNPMGGFFKRRDRDGQERWWLTITGKGNKERLLPATAELMAELARYRQHYDLPALPYPHDPTPLLLPIGGLHRPMTRGDCEAGF
;
A
#
# COMPACT_ATOMS: atom_id res chain seq x y z
N MET A 1 -3.60 26.14 8.40
CA MET A 1 -4.04 24.96 9.18
C MET A 1 -5.36 25.32 9.84
N LEU A 2 -6.43 24.53 9.68
CA LEU A 2 -7.77 24.93 10.16
C LEU A 2 -7.81 25.14 11.69
N TRP A 3 -7.11 24.29 12.44
CA TRP A 3 -7.03 24.39 13.90
C TRP A 3 -6.44 25.72 14.38
N SER A 4 -5.35 26.20 13.76
CA SER A 4 -4.73 27.47 14.20
C SER A 4 -5.64 28.66 13.99
N THR A 5 -6.39 28.68 12.89
CA THR A 5 -7.30 29.79 12.57
C THR A 5 -8.56 29.75 13.43
N VAL A 6 -9.04 28.57 13.82
CA VAL A 6 -10.28 28.41 14.59
C VAL A 6 -10.03 28.51 16.09
N GLU A 7 -9.07 27.77 16.63
CA GLU A 7 -8.83 27.71 18.08
C GLU A 7 -7.91 28.83 18.55
N LEU A 8 -6.83 29.13 17.82
CA LEU A 8 -5.85 30.16 18.22
C LEU A 8 -6.10 31.52 17.57
N ARG A 9 -6.97 31.60 16.56
CA ARG A 9 -7.15 32.78 15.69
C ARG A 9 -5.83 33.32 15.13
N LYS A 10 -4.86 32.43 14.91
CA LYS A 10 -3.53 32.74 14.37
C LYS A 10 -3.39 32.26 12.93
N PRO A 11 -2.81 33.07 12.02
CA PRO A 11 -2.40 32.59 10.72
C PRO A 11 -1.24 31.60 10.86
N LEU A 12 -0.98 30.82 9.80
CA LEU A 12 0.09 29.83 9.78
C LEU A 12 1.47 30.45 10.05
N SER A 13 1.67 31.71 9.62
CA SER A 13 2.93 32.45 9.77
C SER A 13 3.26 32.90 11.18
N SER A 14 2.27 32.95 12.07
CA SER A 14 2.45 33.36 13.47
C SER A 14 2.51 32.18 14.44
N LEU A 15 2.56 30.95 13.93
CA LEU A 15 2.63 29.76 14.77
C LEU A 15 4.03 29.58 15.36
N THR A 16 4.06 29.42 16.68
CA THR A 16 5.26 29.13 17.46
C THR A 16 5.44 27.63 17.68
N HIS A 17 6.59 27.24 18.25
CA HIS A 17 6.82 25.86 18.68
C HIS A 17 5.78 25.40 19.73
N GLU A 18 5.42 26.27 20.67
CA GLU A 18 4.44 25.97 21.73
C GLU A 18 3.03 25.74 21.15
N ASP A 19 2.62 26.56 20.18
CA ASP A 19 1.34 26.38 19.49
C ASP A 19 1.28 25.00 18.82
N LEU A 20 2.40 24.53 18.26
CA LEU A 20 2.48 23.22 17.63
C LEU A 20 2.50 22.08 18.65
N LEU A 21 3.12 22.23 19.83
CA LEU A 21 2.95 21.26 20.92
C LEU A 21 1.48 21.16 21.37
N GLY A 22 0.77 22.29 21.44
CA GLY A 22 -0.68 22.32 21.67
C GLY A 22 -1.45 21.57 20.58
N TYR A 23 -1.08 21.75 19.31
CA TYR A 23 -1.66 20.99 18.21
C TYR A 23 -1.40 19.48 18.33
N GLN A 24 -0.21 19.08 18.80
CA GLN A 24 0.10 17.66 19.03
C GLN A 24 -0.86 17.02 20.03
N HIS A 25 -1.10 17.68 21.17
CA HIS A 25 -2.07 17.23 22.16
C HIS A 25 -3.49 17.20 21.59
N PHE A 26 -3.88 18.24 20.85
CA PHE A 26 -5.18 18.30 20.19
C PHE A 26 -5.39 17.15 19.19
N LEU A 27 -4.36 16.70 18.47
CA LEU A 27 -4.48 15.53 17.58
C LEU A 27 -4.76 14.23 18.36
N ALA A 28 -4.28 14.13 19.60
CA ALA A 28 -4.51 12.98 20.47
C ALA A 28 -5.90 13.01 21.12
N ASP A 29 -6.52 14.19 21.26
CA ASP A 29 -7.89 14.36 21.74
C ASP A 29 -8.52 15.65 21.15
N PRO A 30 -9.17 15.56 19.97
CA PRO A 30 -9.69 16.75 19.29
C PRO A 30 -10.94 17.31 19.96
N GLN A 31 -10.77 18.28 20.86
CA GLN A 31 -11.87 18.94 21.59
C GLN A 31 -12.15 20.38 21.09
N PRO A 32 -13.43 20.82 21.09
CA PRO A 32 -14.63 20.04 21.39
C PRO A 32 -14.98 19.06 20.26
N ALA A 33 -15.27 17.80 20.59
CA ALA A 33 -15.50 16.74 19.61
C ALA A 33 -16.60 17.08 18.58
N ALA A 34 -17.64 17.81 18.97
CA ALA A 34 -18.72 18.23 18.05
C ALA A 34 -18.24 19.13 16.88
N ARG A 35 -17.08 19.80 17.02
CA ARG A 35 -16.49 20.68 15.99
C ARG A 35 -15.39 19.99 15.18
N TRP A 36 -14.76 18.96 15.73
CA TRP A 36 -13.56 18.38 15.13
C TRP A 36 -13.72 16.93 14.70
N VAL A 37 -14.64 16.19 15.32
CA VAL A 37 -14.82 14.75 15.11
C VAL A 37 -16.15 14.46 14.43
N MET A 38 -16.09 13.75 13.30
CA MET A 38 -17.27 13.28 12.56
C MET A 38 -18.10 12.35 13.43
N ARG A 39 -19.42 12.50 13.38
CA ARG A 39 -20.36 11.58 14.03
C ARG A 39 -20.89 10.61 12.97
N GLY A 40 -20.46 9.35 13.03
CA GLY A 40 -20.93 8.32 12.11
C GLY A 40 -20.19 8.29 10.77
N ARG A 41 -20.93 8.33 9.67
CA ARG A 41 -20.38 8.11 8.31
C ARG A 41 -19.50 9.26 7.84
N LYS A 42 -18.59 8.96 6.92
CA LYS A 42 -17.82 9.98 6.21
C LYS A 42 -18.75 10.72 5.23
N VAL A 43 -18.79 12.04 5.34
CA VAL A 43 -19.53 12.95 4.46
C VAL A 43 -18.58 13.82 3.65
N ALA A 44 -19.06 14.40 2.55
CA ALA A 44 -18.24 15.26 1.69
C ALA A 44 -17.87 16.58 2.40
N ARG A 45 -16.73 17.19 2.04
CA ARG A 45 -16.23 18.41 2.70
C ARG A 45 -17.18 19.62 2.58
N ALA A 46 -18.02 19.63 1.56
CA ALA A 46 -19.01 20.69 1.35
C ALA A 46 -20.25 20.54 2.26
N GLU A 47 -20.45 19.39 2.89
CA GLU A 47 -21.62 19.14 3.73
C GLU A 47 -21.47 19.81 5.12
N PRO A 48 -22.56 20.37 5.69
CA PRO A 48 -22.52 21.05 6.98
C PRO A 48 -22.04 20.18 8.16
N GLU A 49 -22.28 18.88 8.08
CA GLU A 49 -21.89 17.89 9.10
C GLU A 49 -20.41 17.49 9.00
N TRP A 50 -19.69 17.95 7.98
CA TRP A 50 -18.29 17.57 7.79
C TRP A 50 -17.40 18.07 8.92
N ARG A 51 -16.50 17.19 9.37
CA ARG A 51 -15.50 17.49 10.39
C ARG A 51 -14.14 16.93 9.95
N PRO A 52 -13.02 17.56 10.34
CA PRO A 52 -11.70 17.17 9.83
C PRO A 52 -11.20 15.79 10.29
N PHE A 53 -11.69 15.28 11.41
CA PHE A 53 -11.23 14.03 12.01
C PHE A 53 -12.36 13.01 12.10
N ALA A 54 -12.06 11.73 11.86
CA ALA A 54 -12.99 10.63 12.16
C ALA A 54 -12.93 10.18 13.64
N GLY A 55 -11.95 10.68 14.39
CA GLY A 55 -11.67 10.35 15.78
C GLY A 55 -10.26 10.80 16.17
N PRO A 56 -9.85 10.56 17.43
CA PRO A 56 -8.49 10.78 17.90
C PRO A 56 -7.44 10.06 17.05
N LEU A 57 -6.31 10.72 16.76
CA LEU A 57 -5.24 10.11 15.96
C LEU A 57 -4.41 9.13 16.80
N SER A 58 -4.07 7.98 16.20
CA SER A 58 -3.07 7.08 16.77
C SER A 58 -1.70 7.77 16.92
N PRO A 59 -0.83 7.33 17.85
CA PRO A 59 0.52 7.88 17.98
C PRO A 59 1.34 7.85 16.69
N ALA A 60 1.12 6.86 15.82
CA ALA A 60 1.76 6.78 14.52
C ALA A 60 1.26 7.88 13.56
N SER A 61 -0.05 8.10 13.52
CA SER A 61 -0.67 9.14 12.70
C SER A 61 -0.27 10.55 13.17
N GLN A 62 -0.19 10.77 14.48
CA GLN A 62 0.30 12.04 15.06
C GLN A 62 1.74 12.33 14.61
N ARG A 63 2.65 11.35 14.72
CA ARG A 63 4.04 11.50 14.24
C ARG A 63 4.09 11.81 12.74
N GLN A 64 3.28 11.13 11.93
CA GLN A 64 3.22 11.39 10.49
C GLN A 64 2.73 12.81 10.18
N ALA A 65 1.71 13.31 10.90
CA ALA A 65 1.25 14.69 10.75
C ALA A 65 2.37 15.69 11.01
N PHE A 66 3.20 15.48 12.04
CA PHE A 66 4.35 16.35 12.34
C PHE A 66 5.47 16.26 11.31
N VAL A 67 5.71 15.11 10.71
CA VAL A 67 6.64 14.98 9.58
C VAL A 67 6.17 15.84 8.41
N ILE A 68 4.86 15.81 8.11
CA ILE A 68 4.26 16.62 7.04
C ILE A 68 4.37 18.11 7.37
N LEU A 69 3.99 18.52 8.60
CA LEU A 69 4.08 19.91 9.03
C LEU A 69 5.52 20.43 8.97
N ASN A 70 6.49 19.68 9.48
CA ASN A 70 7.89 20.08 9.43
C ASN A 70 8.39 20.25 7.99
N THR A 71 7.96 19.38 7.07
CA THR A 71 8.29 19.49 5.64
C THR A 71 7.65 20.73 5.01
N LEU A 72 6.39 21.02 5.35
CA LEU A 72 5.68 22.23 4.91
C LEU A 72 6.37 23.50 5.42
N PHE A 73 6.65 23.60 6.72
CA PHE A 73 7.31 24.77 7.30
C PHE A 73 8.73 24.95 6.74
N ALA A 74 9.49 23.87 6.56
CA ALA A 74 10.80 23.95 5.90
C ALA A 74 10.70 24.50 4.48
N TRP A 75 9.72 24.04 3.70
CA TRP A 75 9.47 24.56 2.36
C TRP A 75 9.06 26.05 2.37
N LEU A 76 8.17 26.46 3.29
CA LEU A 76 7.74 27.85 3.42
C LEU A 76 8.88 28.80 3.78
N VAL A 77 9.85 28.34 4.57
CA VAL A 77 11.08 29.12 4.83
C VAL A 77 11.92 29.25 3.57
N THR A 78 12.16 28.15 2.85
CA THR A 78 12.91 28.18 1.58
C THR A 78 12.25 29.08 0.53
N ALA A 79 10.91 29.12 0.50
CA ALA A 79 10.14 30.00 -0.37
C ALA A 79 10.14 31.48 0.08
N GLY A 80 10.78 31.82 1.21
CA GLY A 80 10.83 33.17 1.77
C GLY A 80 9.54 33.63 2.46
N TYR A 81 8.55 32.75 2.63
CA TYR A 81 7.28 33.09 3.28
C TYR A 81 7.43 33.19 4.80
N LEU A 82 8.31 32.39 5.40
CA LEU A 82 8.59 32.42 6.84
C LEU A 82 10.06 32.70 7.10
N ALA A 83 10.35 33.46 8.15
CA ALA A 83 11.72 33.72 8.58
C ALA A 83 12.38 32.49 9.23
N GLY A 84 11.60 31.53 9.74
CA GLY A 84 12.12 30.35 10.41
C GLY A 84 11.10 29.23 10.55
N ASN A 85 11.59 28.00 10.72
CA ASN A 85 10.75 26.81 10.91
C ASN A 85 10.58 26.55 12.42
N PRO A 86 9.37 26.66 12.97
CA PRO A 86 9.11 26.44 14.40
C PRO A 86 9.36 24.98 14.85
N LEU A 87 9.43 24.02 13.92
CA LEU A 87 9.70 22.60 14.18
C LEU A 87 11.16 22.19 13.93
N SER A 88 12.03 23.14 13.57
CA SER A 88 13.45 22.87 13.25
C SER A 88 14.19 22.16 14.40
N LEU A 89 13.87 22.52 15.64
CA LEU A 89 14.45 21.97 16.87
C LEU A 89 13.69 20.73 17.40
N SER A 90 12.51 20.44 16.88
CA SER A 90 11.67 19.29 17.28
C SER A 90 12.20 17.94 16.76
N ARG A 91 13.43 17.91 16.23
CA ARG A 91 14.15 16.70 15.85
C ARG A 91 14.56 15.90 17.09
N GLN A 92 13.60 15.39 17.85
CA GLN A 92 13.83 14.13 18.53
C GLN A 92 14.05 13.10 17.43
N ARG A 93 15.31 12.69 17.23
CA ARG A 93 15.65 11.44 16.55
C ARG A 93 15.04 10.32 17.40
N ALA A 94 13.73 10.14 17.30
CA ALA A 94 13.05 9.00 17.85
C ALA A 94 13.73 7.80 17.20
N ARG A 95 14.49 7.05 18.01
CA ARG A 95 15.16 5.84 17.59
C ARG A 95 14.10 5.01 16.88
N LYS A 96 14.24 4.79 15.57
CA LYS A 96 13.31 3.95 14.81
C LYS A 96 13.20 2.66 15.61
N ALA A 97 12.03 2.40 16.19
CA ALA A 97 11.80 1.16 16.91
C ALA A 97 12.19 0.04 15.94
N LYS A 98 12.95 -0.94 16.42
CA LYS A 98 13.32 -2.09 15.59
C LYS A 98 12.02 -2.63 14.98
N PRO A 99 11.96 -2.86 13.67
CA PRO A 99 10.75 -3.40 13.04
C PRO A 99 10.38 -4.68 13.79
N ARG A 100 9.24 -4.67 14.48
CA ARG A 100 8.65 -5.86 15.08
C ARG A 100 7.77 -6.48 14.02
N VAL A 101 8.00 -7.75 13.70
CA VAL A 101 7.06 -8.54 12.91
C VAL A 101 5.83 -8.69 13.77
N ALA A 102 4.85 -7.81 13.58
CA ALA A 102 3.66 -7.76 14.43
C ALA A 102 2.63 -8.83 14.02
N ARG A 103 2.68 -9.30 12.77
CA ARG A 103 1.76 -10.28 12.18
C ARG A 103 2.49 -11.10 11.13
N TYR A 104 2.44 -12.41 11.26
CA TYR A 104 2.84 -13.37 10.23
C TYR A 104 1.77 -14.47 10.17
N LEU A 105 1.70 -15.18 9.05
CA LEU A 105 0.82 -16.34 8.90
C LEU A 105 1.56 -17.55 9.46
N GLU A 106 1.02 -18.11 10.55
CA GLU A 106 1.41 -19.43 11.02
C GLU A 106 0.92 -20.51 10.06
N ASP A 107 1.51 -21.70 10.13
CA ASP A 107 1.20 -22.79 9.19
C ASP A 107 -0.29 -23.14 9.20
N ASP A 108 -0.93 -23.16 10.36
CA ASP A 108 -2.36 -23.46 10.53
C ASP A 108 -3.23 -22.41 9.81
N LEU A 109 -2.88 -21.13 9.95
CA LEU A 109 -3.58 -20.04 9.27
C LEU A 109 -3.33 -20.07 7.76
N TRP A 110 -2.15 -20.50 7.33
CA TRP A 110 -1.83 -20.71 5.92
C TRP A 110 -2.64 -21.85 5.32
N GLN A 111 -2.80 -22.97 6.03
CA GLN A 111 -3.67 -24.06 5.60
C GLN A 111 -5.13 -23.62 5.57
N ALA A 112 -5.60 -22.89 6.58
CA ALA A 112 -6.95 -22.33 6.58
C ALA A 112 -7.18 -21.42 5.36
N LEU A 113 -6.23 -20.54 5.04
CA LEU A 113 -6.30 -19.68 3.85
C LEU A 113 -6.40 -20.50 2.57
N LYS A 114 -5.55 -21.52 2.40
CA LYS A 114 -5.59 -22.41 1.22
C LYS A 114 -6.93 -23.13 1.08
N HIS A 115 -7.49 -23.64 2.19
CA HIS A 115 -8.83 -24.22 2.19
C HIS A 115 -9.91 -23.21 1.82
N SER A 116 -9.84 -21.97 2.33
CA SER A 116 -10.80 -20.92 1.99
C SER A 116 -10.75 -20.54 0.52
N VAL A 117 -9.56 -20.48 -0.08
CA VAL A 117 -9.40 -20.24 -1.53
C VAL A 117 -10.00 -21.41 -2.32
N GLU A 118 -9.70 -22.65 -1.93
CA GLU A 118 -10.22 -23.82 -2.64
C GLU A 118 -11.75 -23.91 -2.51
N ALA A 119 -12.33 -23.50 -1.39
CA ALA A 119 -13.78 -23.50 -1.16
C ALA A 119 -14.53 -22.33 -1.82
N MET A 120 -13.85 -21.44 -2.55
CA MET A 120 -14.53 -20.34 -3.25
C MET A 120 -15.51 -20.85 -4.32
N PRO A 121 -16.67 -20.21 -4.52
CA PRO A 121 -17.61 -20.53 -5.60
C PRO A 121 -16.95 -20.51 -6.98
N ARG A 122 -17.44 -21.34 -7.90
CA ARG A 122 -16.92 -21.50 -9.27
C ARG A 122 -18.03 -21.77 -10.29
N GLU A 123 -19.27 -21.42 -9.97
CA GLU A 123 -20.43 -21.77 -10.78
C GLU A 123 -20.55 -20.86 -12.01
N THR A 124 -20.20 -19.58 -11.84
CA THR A 124 -20.21 -18.58 -12.91
C THR A 124 -18.80 -18.31 -13.45
N ALA A 125 -18.71 -17.82 -14.69
CA ALA A 125 -17.42 -17.42 -15.28
C ALA A 125 -16.69 -16.36 -14.42
N ARG A 126 -17.43 -15.39 -13.88
CA ARG A 126 -16.87 -14.34 -12.99
C ARG A 126 -16.31 -14.92 -11.70
N GLU A 127 -16.98 -15.92 -11.12
CA GLU A 127 -16.49 -16.62 -9.92
C GLU A 127 -15.24 -17.45 -10.21
N GLN A 128 -15.19 -18.12 -11.36
CA GLN A 128 -14.00 -18.87 -11.79
C GLN A 128 -12.80 -17.93 -12.00
N GLU A 129 -12.99 -16.78 -12.65
CA GLU A 129 -11.96 -15.75 -12.80
C GLU A 129 -11.48 -15.24 -11.44
N HIS A 130 -12.42 -14.95 -10.53
CA HIS A 130 -12.11 -14.48 -9.18
C HIS A 130 -11.29 -15.54 -8.41
N HIS A 131 -11.71 -16.80 -8.45
CA HIS A 131 -10.99 -17.91 -7.83
C HIS A 131 -9.56 -18.05 -8.39
N ALA A 132 -9.40 -18.09 -9.73
CA ALA A 132 -8.09 -18.21 -10.38
C ALA A 132 -7.17 -17.04 -10.00
N ARG A 133 -7.71 -15.82 -9.99
CA ARG A 133 -7.02 -14.59 -9.61
C ARG A 133 -6.57 -14.62 -8.15
N VAL A 134 -7.44 -14.97 -7.21
CA VAL A 134 -7.12 -15.02 -5.78
C VAL A 134 -6.05 -16.08 -5.51
N ARG A 135 -6.22 -17.27 -6.08
CA ARG A 135 -5.26 -18.38 -5.95
C ARG A 135 -3.86 -17.96 -6.43
N TRP A 136 -3.78 -17.37 -7.62
CA TRP A 136 -2.53 -16.88 -8.17
C TRP A 136 -1.91 -15.75 -7.35
N LEU A 137 -2.70 -14.77 -6.94
CA LEU A 137 -2.24 -13.63 -6.13
C LEU A 137 -1.65 -14.10 -4.80
N ILE A 138 -2.33 -15.02 -4.11
CA ILE A 138 -1.86 -15.56 -2.84
C ILE A 138 -0.54 -16.33 -3.03
N SER A 139 -0.41 -17.16 -4.07
CA SER A 139 0.83 -17.85 -4.41
C SER A 139 1.99 -16.89 -4.67
N LEU A 140 1.75 -15.80 -5.43
CA LEU A 140 2.75 -14.75 -5.66
C LEU A 140 3.17 -14.06 -4.36
N LEU A 141 2.22 -13.61 -3.55
CA LEU A 141 2.52 -12.86 -2.33
C LEU A 141 3.24 -13.73 -1.30
N TYR A 142 2.85 -15.00 -1.16
CA TYR A 142 3.45 -15.92 -0.21
C TYR A 142 4.83 -16.39 -0.65
N LEU A 143 4.99 -16.87 -1.89
CA LEU A 143 6.25 -17.46 -2.36
C LEU A 143 7.31 -16.41 -2.71
N MET A 144 6.90 -15.24 -3.22
CA MET A 144 7.82 -14.23 -3.75
C MET A 144 7.97 -13.00 -2.85
N GLY A 145 7.10 -12.85 -1.83
CA GLY A 145 7.13 -11.70 -0.91
C GLY A 145 6.95 -10.36 -1.62
N LEU A 146 6.21 -10.33 -2.73
CA LEU A 146 6.00 -9.12 -3.52
C LEU A 146 5.09 -8.13 -2.78
N ARG A 147 5.32 -6.85 -3.02
CA ARG A 147 4.33 -5.83 -2.65
C ARG A 147 3.20 -5.84 -3.67
N ILE A 148 1.97 -5.54 -3.24
CA ILE A 148 0.81 -5.40 -4.13
C ILE A 148 1.12 -4.45 -5.30
N SER A 149 1.78 -3.32 -5.03
CA SER A 149 2.16 -2.38 -6.08
C SER A 149 3.12 -2.98 -7.11
N GLU A 150 3.97 -3.91 -6.72
CA GLU A 150 4.91 -4.58 -7.63
C GLU A 150 4.17 -5.60 -8.50
N VAL A 151 3.18 -6.31 -7.95
CA VAL A 151 2.31 -7.24 -8.71
C VAL A 151 1.53 -6.49 -9.79
N VAL A 152 1.02 -5.30 -9.49
CA VAL A 152 0.20 -4.52 -10.43
C VAL A 152 1.02 -3.89 -11.56
N THR A 153 2.28 -3.54 -11.32
CA THR A 153 3.09 -2.76 -12.28
C THR A 153 4.00 -3.61 -13.16
N ASN A 154 4.29 -4.86 -12.79
CA ASN A 154 5.25 -5.69 -13.51
C ASN A 154 4.52 -6.67 -14.47
N PRO A 155 5.07 -6.91 -15.66
CA PRO A 155 4.53 -7.89 -16.60
C PRO A 155 5.09 -9.31 -16.36
N MET A 156 4.41 -10.33 -16.89
CA MET A 156 4.82 -11.73 -16.88
C MET A 156 6.09 -11.97 -17.70
N GLY A 157 6.44 -11.10 -18.65
CA GLY A 157 7.70 -11.12 -19.38
C GLY A 157 8.95 -10.95 -18.50
N GLY A 158 8.78 -10.61 -17.21
CA GLY A 158 9.87 -10.64 -16.23
C GLY A 158 10.30 -12.05 -15.82
N PHE A 159 9.55 -13.10 -16.15
CA PHE A 159 9.94 -14.48 -15.91
C PHE A 159 10.93 -14.97 -16.97
N PHE A 160 12.05 -15.54 -16.54
CA PHE A 160 13.06 -16.10 -17.44
C PHE A 160 13.79 -17.29 -16.80
N LYS A 161 14.40 -18.13 -17.63
CA LYS A 161 15.27 -19.21 -17.17
C LYS A 161 16.73 -18.78 -17.17
N ARG A 162 17.47 -19.21 -16.17
CA ARG A 162 18.93 -19.08 -16.10
C ARG A 162 19.53 -20.38 -15.60
N ARG A 163 20.64 -20.80 -16.22
CA ARG A 163 21.44 -21.93 -15.71
C ARG A 163 22.19 -21.50 -14.45
N ASP A 164 22.06 -22.31 -13.41
CA ASP A 164 22.90 -22.18 -12.21
C ASP A 164 24.31 -22.74 -12.47
N ARG A 165 25.21 -22.60 -11.48
CA ARG A 165 26.58 -23.13 -11.50
C ARG A 165 26.63 -24.63 -11.75
N ASP A 166 25.60 -25.36 -11.33
CA ASP A 166 25.46 -26.81 -11.53
C ASP A 166 24.88 -27.18 -12.91
N GLY A 167 24.71 -26.20 -13.82
CA GLY A 167 24.16 -26.41 -15.17
C GLY A 167 22.64 -26.59 -15.23
N GLN A 168 21.95 -26.64 -14.09
CA GLN A 168 20.50 -26.77 -14.04
C GLN A 168 19.79 -25.47 -14.40
N GLU A 169 18.76 -25.57 -15.26
CA GLU A 169 17.88 -24.42 -15.56
C GLU A 169 16.94 -24.14 -14.39
N ARG A 170 16.98 -22.90 -13.89
CA ARG A 170 16.07 -22.40 -12.85
C ARG A 170 15.32 -21.19 -13.34
N TRP A 171 14.07 -21.05 -12.91
CA TRP A 171 13.26 -19.89 -13.20
C TRP A 171 13.58 -18.74 -12.25
N TRP A 172 13.53 -17.53 -12.80
CA TRP A 172 13.75 -16.27 -12.11
C TRP A 172 12.68 -15.28 -12.55
N LEU A 173 12.39 -14.32 -11.69
CA LEU A 173 11.50 -13.19 -11.96
C LEU A 173 12.24 -11.89 -11.70
N THR A 174 12.35 -11.04 -12.72
CA THR A 174 12.79 -9.65 -12.57
C THR A 174 11.61 -8.79 -12.11
N ILE A 175 11.78 -8.08 -10.99
CA ILE A 175 10.80 -7.13 -10.47
C ILE A 175 11.40 -5.75 -10.36
N THR A 176 10.70 -4.77 -10.93
CA THR A 176 10.98 -3.35 -10.77
C THR A 176 10.16 -2.79 -9.61
N GLY A 177 10.85 -2.33 -8.56
CA GLY A 177 10.26 -1.79 -7.34
C GLY A 177 10.35 -0.26 -7.23
N LYS A 178 10.13 0.24 -6.00
CA LYS A 178 10.18 1.68 -5.70
C LYS A 178 11.53 2.28 -6.10
N GLY A 179 11.48 3.41 -6.81
CA GLY A 179 12.67 4.12 -7.28
C GLY A 179 13.31 3.52 -8.54
N ASN A 180 12.51 2.77 -9.32
CA ASN A 180 12.94 2.11 -10.55
C ASN A 180 14.13 1.17 -10.36
N LYS A 181 14.16 0.48 -9.21
CA LYS A 181 15.22 -0.47 -8.87
C LYS A 181 14.74 -1.88 -9.17
N GLU A 182 15.54 -2.60 -9.95
CA GLU A 182 15.30 -4.00 -10.27
C GLU A 182 15.87 -4.93 -9.19
N ARG A 183 15.17 -6.04 -8.95
CA ARG A 183 15.69 -7.17 -8.19
C ARG A 183 15.28 -8.48 -8.85
N LEU A 184 16.14 -9.49 -8.71
CA LEU A 184 15.89 -10.84 -9.19
C LEU A 184 15.37 -11.69 -8.03
N LEU A 185 14.29 -12.42 -8.28
CA LEU A 185 13.69 -13.34 -7.33
C LEU A 185 13.69 -14.75 -7.93
N PRO A 186 14.13 -15.78 -7.20
CA PRO A 186 14.03 -17.16 -7.67
C PRO A 186 12.56 -17.57 -7.76
N ALA A 187 12.13 -18.08 -8.91
CA ALA A 187 10.79 -18.61 -9.12
C ALA A 187 10.85 -20.14 -8.97
N THR A 188 10.26 -20.64 -7.89
CA THR A 188 10.25 -22.08 -7.58
C THR A 188 9.41 -22.86 -8.59
N ALA A 189 9.63 -24.17 -8.68
CA ALA A 189 8.80 -25.05 -9.52
C ALA A 189 7.32 -24.98 -9.13
N GLU A 190 7.03 -24.87 -7.83
CA GLU A 190 5.67 -24.66 -7.31
C GLU A 190 5.04 -23.37 -7.84
N LEU A 191 5.77 -22.25 -7.79
CA LEU A 191 5.27 -20.98 -8.34
C LEU A 191 5.00 -21.08 -9.84
N MET A 192 5.90 -21.73 -10.59
CA MET A 192 5.73 -21.90 -12.03
C MET A 192 4.54 -22.81 -12.37
N ALA A 193 4.22 -23.80 -11.54
CA ALA A 193 3.02 -24.61 -11.69
C ALA A 193 1.74 -23.79 -11.46
N GLU A 194 1.73 -22.92 -10.44
CA GLU A 194 0.59 -22.01 -10.20
C GLU A 194 0.46 -20.95 -11.31
N LEU A 195 1.57 -20.44 -11.84
CA LEU A 195 1.57 -19.54 -12.99
C LEU A 195 0.96 -20.23 -14.22
N ALA A 196 1.36 -21.47 -14.48
CA ALA A 196 0.83 -22.25 -15.60
C ALA A 196 -0.67 -22.45 -15.50
N ARG A 197 -1.18 -22.85 -14.32
CA ARG A 197 -2.63 -22.96 -14.08
C ARG A 197 -3.36 -21.63 -14.30
N TYR A 198 -2.81 -20.54 -13.77
CA TYR A 198 -3.41 -19.22 -13.91
C TYR A 198 -3.47 -18.78 -15.38
N ARG A 199 -2.38 -18.96 -16.13
CA ARG A 199 -2.32 -18.60 -17.55
C ARG A 199 -3.27 -19.45 -18.39
N GLN A 200 -3.32 -20.75 -18.14
CA GLN A 200 -4.24 -21.68 -18.82
C GLN A 200 -5.71 -21.33 -18.58
N HIS A 201 -6.06 -20.81 -17.39
CA HIS A 201 -7.43 -20.35 -17.13
C HIS A 201 -7.89 -19.21 -18.05
N TYR A 202 -6.94 -18.39 -18.52
CA TYR A 202 -7.20 -17.29 -19.47
C TYR A 202 -6.79 -17.66 -20.92
N ASP A 203 -6.71 -18.96 -21.24
CA ASP A 203 -6.31 -19.47 -22.56
C ASP A 203 -4.94 -18.97 -23.05
N LEU A 204 -4.05 -18.60 -22.12
CA LEU A 204 -2.69 -18.20 -22.42
C LEU A 204 -1.73 -19.40 -22.42
N PRO A 205 -0.60 -19.33 -23.15
CA PRO A 205 0.44 -20.35 -23.07
C PRO A 205 0.90 -20.57 -21.63
N ALA A 206 1.03 -21.83 -21.19
CA ALA A 206 1.33 -22.17 -19.79
C ALA A 206 2.58 -21.47 -19.24
N LEU A 207 3.58 -21.23 -20.08
CA LEU A 207 4.80 -20.51 -19.71
C LEU A 207 4.83 -19.13 -20.37
N PRO A 208 5.34 -18.11 -19.67
CA PRO A 208 5.59 -16.81 -20.26
C PRO A 208 6.75 -16.90 -21.26
N TYR A 209 6.69 -16.05 -22.28
CA TYR A 209 7.76 -15.87 -23.25
C TYR A 209 8.53 -14.57 -22.95
N PRO A 210 9.77 -14.42 -23.45
CA PRO A 210 10.53 -13.19 -23.27
C PRO A 210 9.72 -11.96 -23.71
N HIS A 211 9.69 -10.93 -22.87
CA HIS A 211 8.95 -9.69 -23.12
C HIS A 211 7.42 -9.83 -23.25
N ASP A 212 6.82 -10.90 -22.70
CA ASP A 212 5.36 -11.03 -22.58
C ASP A 212 4.76 -9.79 -21.88
N PRO A 213 3.90 -8.98 -22.57
CA PRO A 213 3.34 -7.76 -22.02
C PRO A 213 2.19 -8.01 -21.04
N THR A 214 1.74 -9.27 -20.89
CA THR A 214 0.66 -9.65 -19.99
C THR A 214 1.00 -9.20 -18.57
N PRO A 215 0.12 -8.47 -17.86
CA PRO A 215 0.40 -8.08 -16.49
C PRO A 215 0.51 -9.31 -15.58
N LEU A 216 1.29 -9.23 -14.50
CA LEU A 216 1.37 -10.33 -13.53
C LEU A 216 0.00 -10.69 -12.95
N LEU A 217 -0.95 -9.76 -12.88
CA LEU A 217 -2.32 -10.01 -12.44
C LEU A 217 -3.32 -9.38 -13.42
N LEU A 218 -4.19 -10.19 -14.00
CA LEU A 218 -5.23 -9.75 -14.93
C LEU A 218 -6.47 -9.23 -14.18
N PRO A 219 -7.14 -8.16 -14.65
CA PRO A 219 -8.42 -7.69 -14.10
C PRO A 219 -9.52 -8.74 -14.30
N ILE A 220 -10.56 -8.65 -13.48
CA ILE A 220 -11.80 -9.44 -13.64
C ILE A 220 -12.58 -8.88 -14.82
N GLY A 221 -13.18 -9.74 -15.65
CA GLY A 221 -13.93 -9.36 -16.85
C GLY A 221 -13.13 -9.42 -18.15
N GLY A 222 -12.09 -10.27 -18.22
CA GLY A 222 -11.43 -10.68 -19.47
C GLY A 222 -10.60 -9.63 -20.22
N LEU A 223 -10.43 -8.41 -19.70
CA LEU A 223 -9.57 -7.42 -20.36
C LEU A 223 -8.10 -7.69 -20.05
N HIS A 224 -7.29 -8.08 -21.04
CA HIS A 224 -5.84 -8.24 -20.90
C HIS A 224 -5.12 -6.87 -20.83
N ARG A 225 -5.49 -6.02 -19.87
CA ARG A 225 -4.92 -4.69 -19.65
C ARG A 225 -4.27 -4.62 -18.27
N PRO A 226 -3.16 -3.88 -18.12
CA PRO A 226 -2.60 -3.56 -16.81
C PRO A 226 -3.66 -2.91 -15.91
N MET A 227 -3.75 -3.39 -14.67
CA MET A 227 -4.66 -2.81 -13.69
C MET A 227 -4.15 -1.44 -13.23
N THR A 228 -5.06 -0.50 -13.04
CA THR A 228 -4.76 0.71 -12.28
C THR A 228 -4.95 0.46 -10.79
N ARG A 229 -4.34 1.28 -9.92
CA ARG A 229 -4.49 1.12 -8.45
C ARG A 229 -5.95 1.10 -7.99
N GLY A 230 -6.87 1.79 -8.69
CA GLY A 230 -8.29 1.83 -8.34
C GLY A 230 -9.03 0.51 -8.61
N ASP A 231 -8.59 -0.26 -9.61
CA ASP A 231 -9.21 -1.54 -9.97
C ASP A 231 -8.91 -2.63 -8.93
N CYS A 232 -7.88 -2.44 -8.10
CA CYS A 232 -7.63 -3.31 -6.95
C CYS A 232 -8.66 -3.11 -5.84
N GLU A 233 -9.15 -1.88 -5.61
CA GLU A 233 -10.07 -1.58 -4.50
C GLU A 233 -11.53 -1.94 -4.82
N ALA A 234 -11.90 -2.00 -6.10
CA ALA A 234 -13.26 -2.28 -6.56
C ALA A 234 -13.61 -3.79 -6.66
N GLY A 235 -12.65 -4.68 -6.37
CA GLY A 235 -12.78 -6.13 -6.54
C GLY A 235 -12.49 -6.96 -5.28
N PHE A 236 -12.57 -6.35 -4.09
CA PHE A 236 -12.53 -7.05 -2.80
C PHE A 236 -13.93 -7.25 -2.24
#